data_AF-A0A834EKT1-F1
#
_entry.id   AF-A0A834EKT1-F1
#
_cell.length_a   1.000
_cell.length_b   1.000
_cell.length_c   1.000
_cell.angle_alpha   90.00
_cell.angle_beta   90.00
_cell.angle_gamma   90.00
#
_symmetry.space_group_name_H-M   'P 1'
#
loop_
_entity.id
_entity.type
_entity.pdbx_description
1 polymer ?
#
loop_
_entity_poly.entity_id
_entity_poly.type
_entity_poly.pdbx_seq_one_letter_code
_entity_poly.pdbx_strand_id
1 'polypeptide(L)'
;MGTTCDVPTHGSHPVVNYSLLADICNLWRNYDDIQDSWSSVLSILDWFADNQDVLQPVAGPGHWNDPDMLLIGNFGLSFEQARAQMALWTVLAAPLFMSTDLRTISAQSVDILQNPLMIKINQDPLGIQGRRILKVLGGAGKAGRLRG
;
A
#
# COMPACT_ATOMS: atom_id res chain seq x y z
N MET A 1 2.21 23.87 -4.25
CA MET A 1 1.31 22.97 -5.00
C MET A 1 2.03 21.65 -5.10
N GLY A 2 1.42 20.56 -4.61
CA GLY A 2 2.05 19.24 -4.69
C GLY A 2 1.75 18.60 -6.04
N THR A 3 2.73 17.90 -6.63
CA THR A 3 2.56 17.22 -7.93
C THR A 3 2.39 15.72 -7.70
N THR A 4 1.29 15.14 -8.19
CA THR A 4 1.10 13.69 -8.27
C THR A 4 1.42 13.22 -9.69
N CYS A 5 2.13 12.10 -9.80
CA CYS A 5 2.53 11.53 -11.08
C CYS A 5 2.01 10.10 -11.22
N ASP A 6 1.62 9.68 -12.43
CA ASP A 6 1.23 8.30 -12.69
C ASP A 6 2.37 7.59 -13.44
N VAL A 7 2.88 6.49 -12.87
CA VAL A 7 3.82 5.62 -13.56
C VAL A 7 3.03 4.74 -14.54
N PRO A 8 3.42 4.65 -15.82
CA PRO A 8 2.78 3.74 -16.76
C PRO A 8 2.89 2.28 -16.29
N THR A 9 1.77 1.62 -16.03
CA THR A 9 1.71 0.24 -15.52
C THR A 9 1.58 -0.82 -16.62
N HIS A 10 1.29 -0.39 -17.85
CA HIS A 10 1.05 -1.26 -19.00
C HIS A 10 1.84 -0.81 -20.22
N GLY A 11 2.42 -1.76 -20.96
CA GLY A 11 3.20 -1.51 -22.18
C GLY A 11 4.69 -1.82 -22.03
N SER A 12 5.41 -1.83 -23.15
CA SER A 12 6.87 -2.00 -23.20
C SER A 12 7.56 -0.68 -22.88
N HIS A 13 7.57 -0.30 -21.61
CA HIS A 13 8.24 0.91 -21.14
C HIS A 13 9.62 0.59 -20.55
N PRO A 14 10.60 1.49 -20.71
CA PRO A 14 11.89 1.35 -20.04
C PRO A 14 11.71 1.38 -18.52
N VAL A 15 12.72 0.85 -17.82
CA VAL A 15 12.81 0.88 -16.35
C VAL A 15 12.54 2.29 -15.83
N VAL A 16 11.65 2.40 -14.84
CA VAL A 16 11.24 3.68 -14.22
C VAL A 16 12.42 4.33 -13.51
N ASN A 17 12.67 5.61 -13.75
CA ASN A 17 13.68 6.40 -13.05
C ASN A 17 13.07 7.08 -11.82
N TYR A 18 13.11 6.40 -10.68
CA TYR A 18 12.57 6.92 -9.42
C TYR A 18 13.32 8.14 -8.87
N SER A 19 14.62 8.30 -9.18
CA SER A 19 15.36 9.51 -8.80
C SER A 19 14.78 10.75 -9.47
N LEU A 20 14.43 10.66 -10.76
CA LEU A 20 13.75 11.75 -11.46
C LEU A 20 12.37 12.03 -10.87
N LEU A 21 11.59 10.99 -10.57
CA LEU A 21 10.26 11.17 -9.95
C LEU A 21 10.35 11.87 -8.60
N ALA A 22 11.34 11.53 -7.77
CA ALA A 22 11.57 12.19 -6.49
C ALA A 22 11.87 13.69 -6.62
N ASP A 23 12.48 14.12 -7.73
CA ASP A 23 12.80 15.53 -7.98
C ASP A 23 11.60 16.35 -8.50
N ILE A 24 10.64 15.71 -9.19
CA ILE A 24 9.56 16.42 -9.90
C ILE A 24 8.15 16.13 -9.37
N CYS A 25 7.98 15.11 -8.53
CA CYS A 25 6.71 14.64 -7.99
C CYS A 25 6.77 14.56 -6.46
N ASN A 26 5.67 14.88 -5.79
CA ASN A 26 5.51 14.64 -4.37
C ASN A 26 5.04 13.24 -4.03
N LEU A 27 4.36 12.59 -4.97
CA LEU A 27 4.01 11.19 -4.91
C LEU A 27 3.82 10.64 -6.32
N TRP A 28 3.92 9.32 -6.46
CA TRP A 28 3.65 8.66 -7.73
C TRP A 28 2.88 7.35 -7.58
N ARG A 29 1.85 7.17 -8.41
CA ARG A 29 1.14 5.89 -8.51
C ARG A 29 2.03 4.88 -9.21
N ASN A 30 2.44 3.84 -8.49
CA ASN A 30 3.41 2.86 -9.00
C ASN A 30 2.77 1.74 -9.83
N TYR A 31 1.53 1.39 -9.52
CA TYR A 31 0.89 0.15 -9.93
C TYR A 31 -0.58 0.36 -10.27
N ASP A 32 -1.26 -0.72 -10.65
CA ASP A 32 -2.62 -0.72 -11.19
C ASP A 32 -3.64 -0.07 -10.24
N ASP A 33 -4.68 0.51 -10.84
CA ASP A 33 -5.81 1.14 -10.17
C ASP A 33 -6.46 0.20 -9.15
N ILE A 34 -6.65 0.69 -7.93
CA ILE A 34 -7.37 -0.06 -6.90
C ILE A 34 -8.85 -0.17 -7.26
N GLN A 35 -9.38 -1.39 -7.13
CA GLN A 35 -10.79 -1.70 -7.32
C GLN A 35 -11.38 -2.12 -5.97
N ASP A 36 -12.68 -1.88 -5.76
CA ASP A 36 -13.39 -2.19 -4.51
C ASP A 36 -13.52 -3.71 -4.27
N SER A 37 -12.41 -4.36 -3.96
CA SER A 37 -12.28 -5.80 -3.75
C SER A 37 -11.01 -6.13 -2.98
N TRP A 38 -11.08 -7.17 -2.14
CA TRP A 38 -9.90 -7.66 -1.43
C TRP A 38 -8.80 -8.20 -2.36
N SER A 39 -9.17 -8.77 -3.51
CA SER A 39 -8.22 -9.25 -4.52
C SER A 39 -7.34 -8.13 -5.07
N SER A 40 -7.91 -6.93 -5.28
CA SER A 40 -7.15 -5.76 -5.74
C SER A 40 -6.19 -5.24 -4.66
N VAL A 41 -6.64 -5.21 -3.39
CA VAL A 41 -5.76 -4.88 -2.26
C VAL A 41 -4.58 -5.85 -2.19
N LEU A 42 -4.83 -7.16 -2.31
CA LEU A 42 -3.77 -8.17 -2.29
C LEU A 42 -2.81 -8.05 -3.48
N SER A 43 -3.32 -7.80 -4.70
CA SER A 43 -2.44 -7.67 -5.87
C SER A 43 -1.50 -6.48 -5.75
N ILE A 44 -1.98 -5.34 -5.25
CA ILE A 44 -1.15 -4.17 -4.97
C ILE A 44 -0.10 -4.51 -3.90
N LEU A 45 -0.50 -5.11 -2.79
CA LEU A 45 0.40 -5.44 -1.69
C LEU A 45 1.49 -6.46 -2.10
N ASP A 46 1.12 -7.49 -2.85
CA ASP A 46 2.09 -8.48 -3.36
C ASP A 46 3.08 -7.82 -4.32
N TRP A 47 2.61 -6.97 -5.24
CA TRP A 47 3.50 -6.24 -6.14
C TRP A 47 4.45 -5.30 -5.40
N PHE A 48 3.95 -4.52 -4.44
CA PHE A 48 4.80 -3.64 -3.62
C PHE A 48 5.83 -4.44 -2.82
N ALA A 49 5.44 -5.59 -2.27
CA ALA A 49 6.33 -6.44 -1.49
C ALA A 49 7.34 -7.21 -2.34
N ASP A 50 7.04 -7.49 -3.61
CA ASP A 50 7.97 -8.13 -4.54
C ASP A 50 8.96 -7.12 -5.16
N ASN A 51 8.60 -5.83 -5.19
CA ASN A 51 9.45 -4.74 -5.70
C ASN A 51 10.06 -3.85 -4.59
N GLN A 52 9.93 -4.25 -3.32
CA GLN A 52 10.29 -3.41 -2.17
C GLN A 52 11.78 -3.00 -2.10
N ASP A 53 12.69 -3.75 -2.71
CA ASP A 53 14.12 -3.40 -2.78
C ASP A 53 14.37 -2.12 -3.60
N VAL A 54 13.50 -1.84 -4.57
CA VAL A 54 13.54 -0.62 -5.40
C VAL A 54 12.66 0.47 -4.79
N LEU A 55 11.46 0.13 -4.34
CA LEU A 55 10.45 1.10 -3.92
C LEU A 55 10.76 1.73 -2.56
N GLN A 56 11.19 0.92 -1.59
CA GLN A 56 11.30 1.42 -0.22
C GLN A 56 12.39 2.50 -0.04
N PRO A 57 13.58 2.42 -0.67
CA PRO A 57 14.60 3.46 -0.52
C PRO A 57 14.25 4.81 -1.19
N VAL A 58 13.29 4.84 -2.11
CA VAL A 58 12.92 6.05 -2.86
C VAL A 58 11.76 6.82 -2.24
N ALA A 59 11.09 6.27 -1.22
CA ALA A 59 10.08 6.99 -0.44
C ALA A 59 10.74 7.78 0.70
N GLY A 60 10.25 8.98 0.94
CA GLY A 60 10.69 9.82 2.05
C GLY A 60 9.98 11.17 2.09
N PRO A 61 10.34 12.04 3.06
CA PRO A 61 9.73 13.36 3.21
C PRO A 61 9.74 14.18 1.92
N GLY A 62 8.55 14.36 1.34
CA GLY A 62 8.33 15.15 0.14
C GLY A 62 8.19 14.35 -1.15
N HIS A 63 8.40 13.03 -1.15
CA HIS A 63 8.32 12.15 -2.31
C HIS A 63 7.90 10.71 -1.91
N TRP A 64 6.67 10.30 -2.22
CA TRP A 64 6.08 9.06 -1.69
C TRP A 64 5.65 8.08 -2.78
N ASN A 65 5.77 6.78 -2.51
CA ASN A 65 5.08 5.77 -3.32
C ASN A 65 3.58 5.81 -3.01
N ASP A 66 2.75 5.72 -4.04
CA ASP A 66 1.29 5.73 -3.93
C ASP A 66 0.71 4.36 -4.38
N PRO A 67 0.28 3.51 -3.42
CA PRO A 67 -0.44 2.27 -3.68
C PRO A 67 -1.94 2.49 -3.95
N ASP A 68 -2.35 3.72 -4.27
CA ASP A 68 -3.72 4.14 -4.56
C ASP A 68 -4.63 4.22 -3.30
N MET A 69 -5.89 4.60 -3.50
CA MET A 69 -6.83 5.05 -2.46
C MET A 69 -7.22 3.99 -1.42
N LEU A 70 -7.66 4.45 -0.24
CA LEU A 70 -8.32 3.62 0.77
C LEU A 70 -9.76 3.30 0.36
N LEU A 71 -10.14 2.02 0.47
CA LEU A 71 -11.49 1.50 0.16
C LEU A 71 -12.42 1.43 1.40
N ILE A 72 -11.91 1.85 2.56
CA ILE A 72 -12.59 1.74 3.84
C ILE A 72 -13.87 2.60 3.82
N GLY A 73 -15.02 1.96 4.09
CA GLY A 73 -16.33 2.60 4.03
C GLY A 73 -17.14 2.28 2.78
N ASN A 74 -16.56 1.56 1.81
CA ASN A 74 -17.25 1.08 0.60
C ASN A 74 -17.82 -0.34 0.80
N PHE A 75 -17.93 -1.12 -0.29
CA PHE A 75 -18.72 -2.35 -0.32
C PHE A 75 -17.88 -3.63 -0.38
N GLY A 76 -16.68 -3.55 -0.94
CA GLY A 76 -15.87 -4.71 -1.32
C GLY A 76 -14.97 -5.28 -0.22
N LEU A 77 -14.81 -4.57 0.90
CA LEU A 77 -14.00 -5.01 2.03
C LEU A 77 -14.85 -5.38 3.24
N SER A 78 -14.55 -6.53 3.85
CA SER A 78 -15.02 -6.85 5.20
C SER A 78 -14.36 -5.93 6.23
N PHE A 79 -14.90 -5.88 7.44
CA PHE A 79 -14.32 -5.10 8.54
C PHE A 79 -12.83 -5.44 8.79
N GLU A 80 -12.48 -6.72 8.79
CA GLU A 80 -11.09 -7.15 9.00
C GLU A 80 -10.19 -6.77 7.82
N GLN A 81 -10.70 -6.82 6.60
CA GLN A 81 -9.97 -6.40 5.40
C GLN A 81 -9.75 -4.88 5.38
N ALA A 82 -10.73 -4.10 5.81
CA ALA A 82 -10.62 -2.64 5.96
C ALA A 82 -9.55 -2.27 7.00
N ARG A 83 -9.53 -2.96 8.15
CA ARG A 83 -8.46 -2.80 9.16
C ARG A 83 -7.09 -3.18 8.62
N ALA A 84 -7.01 -4.27 7.85
CA ALA A 84 -5.78 -4.71 7.22
C ALA A 84 -5.27 -3.68 6.20
N GLN A 85 -6.13 -3.12 5.35
CA GLN A 85 -5.75 -2.08 4.40
C GLN A 85 -5.18 -0.85 5.12
N MET A 86 -5.87 -0.34 6.15
CA MET A 86 -5.39 0.81 6.94
C MET A 86 -4.00 0.56 7.53
N ALA A 87 -3.80 -0.61 8.16
CA ALA A 87 -2.54 -0.96 8.80
C ALA A 87 -1.40 -1.10 7.77
N LEU A 88 -1.68 -1.72 6.61
CA LEU A 88 -0.66 -1.96 5.60
C LEU A 88 -0.27 -0.69 4.84
N TRP A 89 -1.24 0.16 4.49
CA TRP A 89 -0.95 1.50 3.92
C TRP A 89 -0.16 2.36 4.91
N THR A 90 -0.49 2.27 6.19
CA THR A 90 0.26 2.95 7.27
C THR A 90 1.71 2.49 7.32
N VAL A 91 1.97 1.18 7.33
CA VAL A 91 3.35 0.62 7.33
C VAL A 91 4.11 0.98 6.06
N LEU A 92 3.43 1.07 4.92
CA LEU A 92 4.03 1.47 3.64
C LEU A 92 4.31 2.98 3.53
N ALA A 93 4.02 3.78 4.58
CA ALA A 93 4.09 5.25 4.52
C ALA A 93 3.31 5.83 3.33
N ALA A 94 2.19 5.19 2.98
CA ALA A 94 1.36 5.58 1.85
C ALA A 94 0.52 6.84 2.15
N PRO A 95 0.12 7.60 1.12
CA PRO A 95 -0.96 8.57 1.25
C PRO A 95 -2.25 7.90 1.78
N LEU A 96 -2.94 8.56 2.72
CA LEU A 96 -4.22 8.09 3.25
C LEU A 96 -5.39 8.81 2.57
N PHE A 97 -5.47 8.72 1.24
CA PHE A 97 -6.58 9.29 0.48
C PHE A 97 -7.80 8.38 0.54
N MET A 98 -8.89 8.89 1.11
CA MET A 98 -10.16 8.17 1.20
C MET A 98 -10.96 8.36 -0.09
N SER A 99 -11.59 7.28 -0.59
CA SER A 99 -12.55 7.35 -1.69
C SER A 99 -13.86 6.68 -1.27
N THR A 100 -14.64 7.38 -0.45
CA THR A 100 -15.89 6.88 0.14
C THR A 100 -16.89 8.02 0.39
N ASP A 101 -18.18 7.69 0.50
CA ASP A 101 -19.22 8.68 0.80
C ASP A 101 -19.25 9.04 2.29
N LEU A 102 -18.61 10.15 2.65
CA LEU A 102 -18.51 10.63 4.03
C LEU A 102 -19.86 10.99 4.66
N ARG A 103 -20.94 11.15 3.88
CA ARG A 103 -22.28 11.48 4.39
C ARG A 103 -22.96 10.26 5.02
N THR A 104 -22.58 9.07 4.57
CA THR A 104 -23.23 7.79 4.92
C THR A 104 -22.27 6.75 5.46
N ILE A 105 -21.00 7.11 5.65
CA ILE A 105 -19.98 6.21 6.19
C ILE A 105 -20.38 5.69 7.59
N SER A 106 -20.14 4.40 7.83
CA SER A 106 -20.44 3.78 9.12
C SER A 106 -19.51 4.26 10.23
N ALA A 107 -19.99 4.27 11.48
CA ALA A 107 -19.15 4.59 12.64
C ALA A 107 -17.93 3.66 12.74
N GLN A 108 -18.09 2.37 12.41
CA GLN A 108 -16.99 1.40 12.42
C GLN A 108 -15.90 1.77 11.41
N SER A 109 -16.26 2.23 10.21
CA SER A 109 -15.31 2.69 9.19
C SER A 109 -14.63 3.98 9.61
N VAL A 110 -15.37 4.91 10.24
CA VAL A 110 -14.81 6.15 10.80
C VAL A 110 -13.78 5.84 11.88
N ASP A 111 -14.06 4.89 12.78
CA ASP A 111 -13.13 4.50 13.85
C ASP A 111 -11.81 3.93 13.31
N ILE A 112 -11.85 3.24 12.17
CA ILE A 112 -10.64 2.76 11.49
C ILE A 112 -9.85 3.95 10.92
N LEU A 113 -10.52 4.81 10.15
CA LEU A 113 -9.91 5.92 9.42
C LEU A 113 -9.38 7.03 10.32
N GLN A 114 -10.03 7.27 11.46
CA GLN A 114 -9.67 8.32 12.43
C GLN A 114 -8.85 7.78 13.61
N ASN A 115 -8.34 6.55 13.53
CA ASN A 115 -7.53 5.99 14.62
C ASN A 115 -6.27 6.85 14.85
N PRO A 116 -6.13 7.53 15.99
CA PRO A 116 -5.07 8.52 16.19
C PRO A 116 -3.68 7.90 16.23
N LEU A 117 -3.56 6.66 16.68
CA LEU A 117 -2.28 5.96 16.70
C LEU A 117 -1.87 5.52 15.29
N MET A 118 -2.81 5.07 14.46
CA MET A 118 -2.53 4.73 13.05
C MET A 118 -2.09 5.96 12.28
N ILE A 119 -2.80 7.07 12.42
CA ILE A 119 -2.43 8.35 11.81
C ILE A 119 -1.05 8.79 12.29
N LYS A 120 -0.76 8.71 13.60
CA LYS A 120 0.55 9.06 14.14
C LYS A 120 1.68 8.23 13.53
N ILE A 121 1.48 6.93 13.33
CA ILE A 121 2.48 6.04 12.72
C ILE A 121 2.66 6.39 11.23
N ASN A 122 1.56 6.60 10.49
CA ASN A 122 1.64 6.98 9.08
C ASN A 122 2.34 8.33 8.88
N GLN A 123 2.14 9.27 9.82
CA GLN A 123 2.71 10.62 9.81
C GLN A 123 4.04 10.71 10.58
N ASP A 124 4.74 9.59 10.77
CA ASP A 124 6.06 9.62 11.40
C ASP A 124 7.01 10.53 10.59
N PRO A 125 7.67 11.51 11.23
CA PRO A 125 8.44 12.53 10.52
C PRO A 125 9.70 11.98 9.84
N LEU A 126 10.16 10.77 10.19
CA LEU A 126 11.26 10.14 9.46
C LEU A 126 10.82 9.69 8.06
N GLY A 127 9.52 9.42 7.87
CA GLY A 127 8.97 9.08 6.56
C GLY A 127 9.53 7.79 5.96
N ILE A 128 9.98 6.85 6.80
CA ILE A 128 10.63 5.63 6.33
C ILE A 128 9.55 4.60 6.00
N GLN A 129 9.36 4.33 4.71
CA GLN A 129 8.50 3.25 4.24
C GLN A 129 8.96 1.89 4.83
N GLY A 130 8.02 1.12 5.34
CA GLY A 130 8.23 -0.22 5.88
C GLY A 130 8.42 -1.30 4.81
N ARG A 131 8.67 -2.53 5.26
CA ARG A 131 9.02 -3.68 4.41
C ARG A 131 8.38 -4.97 4.92
N ARG A 132 8.10 -5.91 4.01
CA ARG A 132 7.79 -7.29 4.37
C ARG A 132 9.11 -7.99 4.73
N ILE A 133 9.28 -8.30 6.02
CA ILE A 133 10.52 -8.92 6.54
C ILE A 133 10.51 -10.45 6.53
N LEU A 134 9.33 -11.08 6.51
CA LEU A 134 9.17 -12.53 6.54
C LEU A 134 7.87 -12.93 5.85
N LYS A 135 7.91 -13.99 5.06
CA LYS A 135 6.73 -14.69 4.54
C LYS A 135 6.87 -16.16 4.92
N VAL A 136 6.02 -16.64 5.82
CA VAL A 136 5.97 -18.07 6.16
C VAL A 136 5.04 -18.75 5.17
N LEU A 137 5.60 -19.65 4.37
CA LEU A 137 4.79 -20.51 3.51
C LEU A 137 4.11 -21.56 4.39
N GLY A 138 2.78 -21.64 4.34
CA GLY A 138 2.03 -22.69 5.01
C GLY A 138 2.56 -24.06 4.58
N GLY A 139 2.91 -24.92 5.55
CA GLY A 139 3.57 -26.19 5.28
C GLY A 139 2.75 -27.09 4.37
N ALA A 140 3.21 -27.30 3.14
CA ALA A 140 2.86 -28.47 2.36
C ALA A 140 3.35 -29.71 3.15
N GLY A 141 2.47 -30.69 3.34
CA GLY A 141 2.74 -31.89 4.12
C GLY A 141 4.08 -32.55 3.77
N LYS A 142 4.86 -32.86 4.80
CA LYS A 142 6.09 -33.66 4.66
C LYS A 142 5.74 -35.07 4.16
N ALA A 143 5.80 -35.29 2.85
CA ALA A 143 6.00 -36.61 2.26
C ALA A 143 7.49 -36.76 1.88
N GLY A 144 8.36 -36.75 2.90
CA GLY A 144 9.80 -36.95 2.77
C GLY A 144 10.20 -38.22 3.51
N ARG A 145 10.17 -39.34 2.80
CA ARG A 145 10.60 -40.68 3.23
C ARG A 145 12.07 -40.64 3.67
N LEU A 146 12.35 -40.86 4.96
CA LEU A 146 13.70 -41.13 5.44
C LEU A 146 14.19 -42.46 4.82
N ARG A 147 15.32 -42.42 4.12
CA ARG A 147 16.13 -43.59 3.78
C ARG A 147 17.57 -43.30 4.20
N GLY A 148 18.10 -44.23 4.99
CA GLY A 148 19.53 -44.59 5.07
C GLY A 148 20.41 -43.62 5.81
#